data_AF-A0A0C3G653-F1
#
_entry.id   AF-A0A0C3G653-F1
#
_cell.length_a   1.000
_cell.length_b   1.000
_cell.length_c   1.000
_cell.angle_alpha   90.00
_cell.angle_beta   90.00
_cell.angle_gamma   90.00
#
_symmetry.space_group_name_H-M   'P 1'
#
loop_
_entity.id
_entity.type
_entity.pdbx_description
1 polymer ?
#
loop_
_entity_poly.entity_id
_entity_poly.type
_entity_poly.pdbx_seq_one_letter_code
_entity_poly.pdbx_strand_id
1 'polypeptide(L)'
;MSHGSEHLPLTYYEVKARNHALLCTIGFLILLPLGALLPRIIRTFTQRWWIAHFVIQFLLAGPIIFAGWALGYQTANILYTGPRFSDPHEKIGLALIILYLVQLFLGLFIHFVKIPFFHGHRPPQNYFHAILGLAILALAAYQVHYGLTFEWAFATGNLHEVPKSAINAWEALVIIFWALYGLGLLLLPRQYSQEKQRRQQNKEG
;
A
#
# COMPACT_ATOMS: atom_id res chain seq x y z
N MET A 1 7.69 35.81 31.97
CA MET A 1 6.84 34.67 32.39
C MET A 1 6.41 33.95 31.12
N SER A 2 7.08 32.86 30.74
CA SER A 2 6.61 32.04 29.61
C SER A 2 5.44 31.20 30.11
N HIS A 3 4.23 31.52 29.66
CA HIS A 3 3.14 30.56 29.74
C HIS A 3 3.59 29.32 28.98
N GLY A 4 3.89 28.23 29.70
CA GLY A 4 4.04 26.93 29.10
C GLY A 4 2.75 26.65 28.34
N SER A 5 2.85 26.45 27.03
CA SER A 5 1.75 25.97 26.22
C SER A 5 1.33 24.62 26.79
N GLU A 6 0.29 24.60 27.62
CA GLU A 6 -0.33 23.36 28.07
C GLU A 6 -0.83 22.63 26.83
N HIS A 7 -0.08 21.63 26.39
CA HIS A 7 -0.52 20.73 25.35
C HIS A 7 -1.71 19.94 25.91
N LEU A 8 -2.90 20.25 25.39
CA LEU A 8 -4.09 19.47 25.69
C LEU A 8 -3.83 18.00 25.32
N PRO A 9 -4.17 17.04 26.21
CA PRO A 9 -4.03 15.63 25.88
C PRO A 9 -5.05 15.24 24.81
N LEU A 10 -4.64 14.33 23.91
CA LEU A 10 -5.56 13.75 22.94
C LEU A 10 -6.71 13.02 23.65
N THR A 11 -7.92 13.23 23.15
CA THR A 11 -9.11 12.48 23.54
C THR A 11 -9.01 11.01 23.12
N TYR A 12 -9.87 10.16 23.68
CA TYR A 12 -9.91 8.74 23.33
C TYR A 12 -10.12 8.47 21.83
N TYR A 13 -11.01 9.22 21.17
CA TYR A 13 -11.28 9.03 19.74
C TYR A 13 -10.13 9.58 18.88
N GLU A 14 -9.46 10.66 19.28
CA GLU A 14 -8.26 11.17 18.61
C GLU A 14 -7.09 10.19 18.68
N VAL A 15 -6.89 9.55 19.84
CA VAL A 15 -5.90 8.46 19.97
C VAL A 15 -6.23 7.33 19.01
N LYS A 16 -7.51 6.97 18.87
CA LYS A 16 -7.95 5.92 17.93
C LYS A 16 -7.73 6.34 16.47
N ALA A 17 -8.09 7.56 16.10
CA ALA A 17 -7.89 8.14 14.77
C ALA A 17 -6.39 8.19 14.42
N ARG A 18 -5.54 8.59 15.37
CA ARG A 18 -4.09 8.60 15.20
C ARG A 18 -3.55 7.19 14.96
N ASN A 19 -4.00 6.22 15.75
CA ASN A 19 -3.57 4.83 15.59
C ASN A 19 -4.04 4.25 14.25
N HIS A 20 -5.25 4.58 13.78
CA HIS A 20 -5.69 4.30 12.41
C HIS A 20 -4.72 4.87 11.38
N ALA A 21 -4.40 6.16 11.47
CA ALA A 21 -3.50 6.83 10.53
C ALA A 21 -2.10 6.19 10.51
N LEU A 22 -1.54 5.84 11.68
CA LEU A 22 -0.25 5.18 11.80
C LEU A 22 -0.26 3.79 11.16
N LEU A 23 -1.23 2.94 11.52
CA LEU A 23 -1.31 1.58 10.97
C LEU A 23 -1.58 1.58 9.46
N CYS A 24 -2.47 2.45 8.98
CA CYS A 24 -2.71 2.59 7.54
C CYS A 24 -1.47 3.10 6.80
N THR A 25 -0.72 4.05 7.36
CA THR A 25 0.53 4.53 6.76
C THR A 25 1.57 3.42 6.71
N ILE A 26 1.76 2.67 7.80
CA ILE A 26 2.70 1.54 7.85
C ILE A 26 2.30 0.46 6.84
N GLY A 27 1.03 0.08 6.81
CA GLY A 27 0.52 -0.92 5.87
C GLY A 27 0.67 -0.47 4.42
N PHE A 28 0.06 0.65 4.06
CA PHE A 28 -0.08 1.07 2.68
C PHE A 28 1.12 1.84 2.10
N LEU A 29 1.88 2.59 2.90
CA LEU A 29 2.98 3.42 2.40
C LEU A 29 4.37 2.90 2.78
N ILE A 30 4.46 1.86 3.62
CA ILE A 30 5.73 1.22 3.95
C ILE A 30 5.72 -0.23 3.47
N LEU A 31 4.85 -1.08 4.03
CA LEU A 31 4.90 -2.52 3.75
C LEU A 31 4.50 -2.86 2.31
N LEU A 32 3.40 -2.32 1.79
CA LEU A 32 3.01 -2.59 0.39
C LEU A 32 4.05 -2.09 -0.64
N PRO A 33 4.60 -0.86 -0.51
CA PRO A 33 5.70 -0.38 -1.34
C PRO A 33 6.95 -1.23 -1.26
N LEU A 34 7.39 -1.63 -0.05
CA LEU A 34 8.53 -2.54 0.12
C LEU A 34 8.28 -3.88 -0.58
N GLY A 35 7.08 -4.44 -0.39
CA GLY A 35 6.63 -5.64 -1.07
C GLY A 35 6.65 -5.50 -2.59
N ALA A 36 6.31 -4.33 -3.15
CA ALA A 36 6.34 -4.06 -4.59
C ALA A 36 7.74 -3.81 -5.17
N LEU A 37 8.64 -3.18 -4.40
CA LEU A 37 10.04 -2.96 -4.78
C LEU A 37 10.84 -4.26 -4.79
N LEU A 38 10.55 -5.18 -3.87
CA LEU A 38 11.23 -6.46 -3.75
C LEU A 38 11.29 -7.24 -5.08
N PRO A 39 10.17 -7.60 -5.74
CA PRO A 39 10.20 -8.32 -7.01
C PRO A 39 10.82 -7.48 -8.13
N ARG A 40 10.75 -6.15 -8.07
CA ARG A 40 11.35 -5.28 -9.08
C ARG A 40 12.87 -5.45 -9.12
N ILE A 41 13.50 -5.57 -7.95
CA ILE A 41 14.96 -5.68 -7.82
C ILE A 41 15.40 -7.15 -7.80
N ILE A 42 14.85 -7.93 -6.86
CA ILE A 42 15.38 -9.24 -6.46
C ILE A 42 15.11 -10.34 -7.49
N ARG A 43 14.08 -10.21 -8.34
CA ARG A 43 13.73 -11.26 -9.32
C ARG A 43 14.84 -11.55 -10.33
N THR A 44 15.77 -10.63 -10.51
CA THR A 44 16.92 -10.80 -11.43
C THR A 44 18.08 -11.58 -10.81
N PHE A 45 17.98 -11.92 -9.52
CA PHE A 45 19.01 -12.60 -8.73
C PHE A 45 18.56 -13.96 -8.16
N THR A 46 17.30 -14.11 -7.75
CA THR A 46 16.77 -15.38 -7.20
C THR A 46 15.32 -15.59 -7.60
N GLN A 47 14.88 -16.85 -7.69
CA GLN A 47 13.48 -17.20 -7.93
C GLN A 47 12.61 -17.20 -6.68
N ARG A 48 13.22 -17.14 -5.48
CA ARG A 48 12.49 -17.10 -4.20
C ARG A 48 11.87 -15.72 -3.90
N TRP A 49 12.02 -14.74 -4.80
CA TRP A 49 11.45 -13.41 -4.67
C TRP A 49 9.94 -13.43 -4.38
N TRP A 50 9.22 -14.39 -4.95
CA TRP A 50 7.76 -14.45 -4.81
C TRP A 50 7.33 -14.81 -3.39
N ILE A 51 8.11 -15.63 -2.67
CA ILE A 51 7.82 -16.01 -1.29
C ILE A 51 7.95 -14.76 -0.41
N ALA A 52 9.05 -14.04 -0.54
CA ALA A 52 9.27 -12.81 0.22
C ALA A 52 8.20 -11.75 -0.10
N HIS A 53 7.85 -11.59 -1.39
CA HIS A 53 6.74 -10.74 -1.80
C HIS A 53 5.42 -11.16 -1.13
N PHE A 54 5.06 -12.45 -1.20
CA PHE A 54 3.85 -12.97 -0.58
C PHE A 54 3.82 -12.74 0.93
N VAL A 55 4.91 -13.02 1.64
CA VAL A 55 5.00 -12.82 3.09
C VAL A 55 4.79 -11.35 3.46
N ILE A 56 5.47 -10.43 2.78
CA ILE A 56 5.33 -9.00 3.06
C ILE A 56 3.91 -8.51 2.76
N GLN A 57 3.36 -8.84 1.59
CA GLN A 57 2.02 -8.38 1.22
C GLN A 57 0.95 -9.01 2.12
N PHE A 58 0.90 -10.33 2.21
CA PHE A 58 -0.21 -11.02 2.84
C PHE A 58 -0.05 -11.11 4.37
N LEU A 59 1.08 -11.65 4.85
CA LEU A 59 1.26 -11.99 6.26
C LEU A 59 1.63 -10.80 7.13
N LEU A 60 2.33 -9.80 6.58
CA LEU A 60 2.75 -8.61 7.33
C LEU A 60 1.80 -7.42 7.08
N ALA A 61 1.63 -7.01 5.82
CA ALA A 61 0.81 -5.84 5.52
C ALA A 61 -0.68 -6.09 5.79
N GLY A 62 -1.20 -7.29 5.47
CA GLY A 62 -2.60 -7.65 5.68
C GLY A 62 -3.10 -7.36 7.10
N PRO A 63 -2.56 -7.99 8.16
CA PRO A 63 -3.01 -7.76 9.53
C PRO A 63 -2.96 -6.29 9.96
N ILE A 64 -1.90 -5.58 9.57
CA ILE A 64 -1.71 -4.16 9.91
C ILE A 64 -2.75 -3.27 9.22
N ILE A 65 -3.00 -3.51 7.92
CA ILE A 65 -4.01 -2.79 7.14
C ILE A 65 -5.41 -3.04 7.70
N PHE A 66 -5.76 -4.29 8.01
CA PHE A 66 -7.08 -4.61 8.56
C PHE A 66 -7.27 -4.02 9.96
N ALA A 67 -6.24 -4.05 10.81
CA ALA A 67 -6.29 -3.39 12.12
C ALA A 67 -6.45 -1.88 11.97
N GLY A 68 -5.66 -1.23 11.10
CA GLY A 68 -5.78 0.19 10.79
C GLY A 68 -7.19 0.54 10.33
N TRP A 69 -7.71 -0.13 9.30
CA TRP A 69 -9.05 0.09 8.77
C TRP A 69 -10.14 -0.10 9.83
N ALA A 70 -10.04 -1.14 10.67
CA ALA A 70 -10.98 -1.39 11.76
C ALA A 70 -11.02 -0.23 12.78
N LEU A 71 -9.87 0.35 13.12
CA LEU A 71 -9.82 1.54 13.99
C LEU A 71 -10.48 2.76 13.32
N GLY A 72 -10.30 2.95 12.02
CA GLY A 72 -10.97 4.01 11.26
C GLY A 72 -12.48 3.84 11.27
N TYR A 73 -12.96 2.62 10.98
CA TYR A 73 -14.38 2.28 11.04
C TYR A 73 -14.98 2.54 12.43
N GLN A 74 -14.29 2.14 13.49
CA GLN A 74 -14.72 2.39 14.87
C GLN A 74 -14.72 3.88 15.23
N THR A 75 -13.73 4.64 14.77
CA THR A 75 -13.64 6.09 15.03
C THR A 75 -14.83 6.80 14.41
N ALA A 76 -15.14 6.50 13.15
CA ALA A 76 -16.29 7.09 12.48
C ALA A 76 -17.64 6.73 13.13
N ASN A 77 -17.77 5.51 13.67
CA ASN A 77 -18.95 5.13 14.46
C ASN A 77 -19.08 5.93 15.77
N ILE A 78 -17.97 6.32 16.39
CA ILE A 78 -17.99 7.11 17.63
C ILE A 78 -18.34 8.57 17.33
N LEU A 79 -17.78 9.13 16.27
CA LEU A 79 -17.96 10.54 15.92
C LEU A 79 -19.32 10.86 15.31
N TYR A 80 -20.04 9.85 14.77
CA TYR A 80 -21.33 10.04 14.10
C TYR A 80 -21.31 11.17 13.07
N THR A 81 -20.25 11.26 12.27
CA THR A 81 -20.02 12.32 11.28
C THR A 81 -21.02 12.33 10.11
N GLY A 82 -21.95 11.36 10.07
CA GLY A 82 -22.99 11.25 9.06
C GLY A 82 -23.36 9.79 8.76
N PRO A 83 -24.11 9.53 7.67
CA PRO A 83 -24.31 8.18 7.16
C PRO A 83 -22.97 7.50 6.86
N ARG A 84 -22.86 6.18 7.10
CA ARG A 84 -21.63 5.42 6.81
C ARG A 84 -21.29 5.46 5.32
N PHE A 85 -20.01 5.56 5.02
CA PHE A 85 -19.43 5.63 3.67
C PHE A 85 -19.96 6.78 2.84
N SER A 86 -20.19 7.94 3.47
CA SER A 86 -20.75 9.12 2.81
C SER A 86 -19.67 10.11 2.35
N ASP A 87 -18.59 10.27 3.11
CA ASP A 87 -17.47 11.15 2.77
C ASP A 87 -16.46 10.49 1.80
N PRO A 88 -15.62 11.29 1.11
CA PRO A 88 -14.62 10.77 0.18
C PRO A 88 -13.57 9.86 0.83
N HIS A 89 -13.15 10.14 2.07
CA HIS A 89 -12.12 9.36 2.76
C HIS A 89 -12.65 7.96 3.05
N GLU A 90 -13.86 7.81 3.57
CA GLU A 90 -14.45 6.49 3.83
C GLU A 90 -14.66 5.67 2.55
N LYS A 91 -15.14 6.31 1.47
CA LYS A 91 -15.35 5.64 0.18
C LYS A 91 -14.05 5.12 -0.43
N ILE A 92 -13.01 5.96 -0.46
CA ILE A 92 -11.71 5.57 -1.00
C ILE A 92 -11.03 4.54 -0.10
N GLY A 93 -11.16 4.67 1.22
CA GLY A 93 -10.65 3.69 2.18
C GLY A 93 -11.27 2.30 1.99
N LEU A 94 -12.60 2.23 1.79
CA LEU A 94 -13.28 0.97 1.45
C LEU A 94 -12.83 0.43 0.09
N ALA A 95 -12.74 1.28 -0.93
CA ALA A 95 -12.24 0.89 -2.24
C ALA A 95 -10.83 0.30 -2.16
N LEU A 96 -9.93 0.89 -1.38
CA LEU A 96 -8.56 0.39 -1.17
C LEU A 96 -8.53 -1.00 -0.54
N ILE A 97 -9.40 -1.30 0.44
CA ILE A 97 -9.49 -2.65 1.01
C ILE A 97 -9.96 -3.66 -0.02
N ILE A 98 -10.99 -3.32 -0.80
CA ILE A 98 -11.51 -4.19 -1.87
C ILE A 98 -10.42 -4.44 -2.93
N LEU A 99 -9.78 -3.39 -3.41
CA LEU A 99 -8.70 -3.48 -4.40
C LEU A 99 -7.51 -4.28 -3.88
N TYR A 100 -7.14 -4.10 -2.61
CA TYR A 100 -6.10 -4.86 -1.95
C TYR A 100 -6.42 -6.36 -1.91
N LEU A 101 -7.64 -6.73 -1.52
CA LEU A 101 -8.09 -8.13 -1.54
C LEU A 101 -8.08 -8.71 -2.96
N VAL A 102 -8.60 -7.99 -3.94
CA VAL A 102 -8.55 -8.39 -5.36
C VAL A 102 -7.10 -8.61 -5.81
N GLN A 103 -6.19 -7.72 -5.43
CA GLN A 103 -4.77 -7.82 -5.76
C GLN A 103 -4.11 -9.06 -5.14
N LEU A 104 -4.45 -9.41 -3.89
CA LEU A 104 -3.98 -10.63 -3.24
C LEU A 104 -4.49 -11.89 -3.95
N PHE A 105 -5.79 -11.97 -4.25
CA PHE A 105 -6.38 -13.10 -4.96
C PHE A 105 -5.79 -13.25 -6.36
N LEU A 106 -5.62 -12.14 -7.09
CA LEU A 106 -4.97 -12.14 -8.40
C LEU A 106 -3.52 -12.63 -8.32
N GLY A 107 -2.77 -12.20 -7.30
CA GLY A 107 -1.40 -12.67 -7.06
C GLY A 107 -1.33 -14.17 -6.82
N LEU A 108 -2.18 -14.70 -5.93
CA LEU A 108 -2.31 -16.14 -5.69
C LEU A 108 -2.67 -16.89 -6.97
N PHE A 109 -3.69 -16.41 -7.71
CA PHE A 109 -4.11 -17.01 -8.97
C PHE A 109 -2.96 -17.11 -9.97
N ILE A 110 -2.17 -16.06 -10.17
CA ILE A 110 -1.00 -16.06 -11.08
C ILE A 110 0.05 -17.10 -10.67
N HIS A 111 0.28 -17.26 -9.37
CA HIS A 111 1.30 -18.18 -8.88
C HIS A 111 0.87 -19.64 -8.96
N PHE A 112 -0.40 -19.95 -8.64
CA PHE A 112 -0.90 -21.32 -8.55
C PHE A 112 -1.60 -21.83 -9.81
N VAL A 113 -2.18 -20.96 -10.64
CA VAL A 113 -2.91 -21.37 -11.85
C VAL A 113 -2.06 -21.08 -13.09
N LYS A 114 -1.70 -22.15 -13.81
CA LYS A 114 -0.99 -22.04 -15.10
C LYS A 114 -2.00 -22.17 -16.23
N ILE A 115 -2.15 -21.10 -17.02
CA ILE A 115 -3.02 -21.11 -18.20
C ILE A 115 -2.19 -21.66 -19.37
N PRO A 116 -2.54 -22.83 -19.93
CA PRO A 116 -1.69 -23.54 -20.88
C PRO A 116 -1.46 -22.76 -22.18
N PHE A 117 -2.41 -21.93 -22.63
CA PHE A 117 -2.30 -21.24 -23.92
C PHE A 117 -1.15 -20.20 -24.00
N PHE A 118 -0.58 -19.75 -22.87
CA PHE A 118 0.50 -18.76 -22.85
C PHE A 118 1.90 -19.40 -22.77
N HIS A 119 2.16 -20.44 -23.58
CA HIS A 119 3.42 -21.17 -23.60
C HIS A 119 4.63 -20.23 -23.78
N GLY A 120 5.39 -20.01 -22.69
CA GLY A 120 6.64 -19.24 -22.67
C GLY A 120 6.51 -17.72 -22.51
N HIS A 121 5.35 -17.13 -22.78
CA HIS A 121 5.14 -15.68 -22.64
C HIS A 121 4.58 -15.31 -21.27
N ARG A 122 4.87 -14.10 -20.78
CA ARG A 122 4.21 -13.61 -19.57
C ARG A 122 2.72 -13.44 -19.86
N PRO A 123 1.83 -14.11 -19.11
CA PRO A 123 0.40 -13.96 -19.32
C PRO A 123 -0.07 -12.52 -19.05
N PRO A 124 -1.11 -12.02 -19.75
CA PRO A 124 -1.63 -10.66 -19.57
C PRO A 124 -1.95 -10.29 -18.11
N GLN A 125 -2.45 -11.25 -17.32
CA GLN A 125 -2.76 -11.04 -15.91
C GLN A 125 -1.55 -10.60 -15.07
N ASN A 126 -0.32 -10.95 -15.46
CA ASN A 126 0.89 -10.51 -14.75
C ASN A 126 1.14 -9.01 -14.93
N TYR A 127 0.84 -8.48 -16.13
CA TYR A 127 0.94 -7.05 -16.39
C TYR A 127 -0.18 -6.30 -15.68
N PHE A 128 -1.41 -6.84 -15.75
CA PHE A 128 -2.54 -6.28 -15.02
C PHE A 128 -2.27 -6.22 -13.51
N HIS A 129 -1.77 -7.30 -12.90
CA HIS A 129 -1.39 -7.32 -11.49
C HIS A 129 -0.35 -6.25 -11.13
N ALA A 130 0.67 -6.04 -11.97
CA ALA A 130 1.67 -5.02 -11.72
C ALA A 130 1.09 -3.60 -11.83
N ILE A 131 0.28 -3.33 -12.86
CA ILE A 131 -0.35 -2.02 -13.09
C ILE A 131 -1.36 -1.70 -11.98
N LEU A 132 -2.23 -2.66 -11.64
CA LEU A 132 -3.21 -2.53 -10.57
C LEU A 132 -2.50 -2.27 -9.23
N GLY A 133 -1.41 -3.00 -8.95
CA GLY A 133 -0.60 -2.78 -7.76
C GLY A 133 -0.06 -1.35 -7.66
N LEU A 134 0.47 -0.79 -8.75
CA LEU A 134 0.94 0.60 -8.78
C LEU A 134 -0.19 1.61 -8.61
N ALA A 135 -1.35 1.36 -9.21
CA ALA A 135 -2.53 2.20 -9.05
C ALA A 135 -3.02 2.22 -7.59
N ILE A 136 -3.02 1.07 -6.92
CA ILE A 136 -3.34 0.96 -5.49
C ILE A 136 -2.38 1.80 -4.65
N LEU A 137 -1.06 1.73 -4.92
CA LEU A 137 -0.07 2.51 -4.17
C LEU A 137 -0.24 4.02 -4.39
N ALA A 138 -0.54 4.45 -5.62
CA ALA A 138 -0.83 5.86 -5.91
C ALA A 138 -2.10 6.34 -5.20
N LEU A 139 -3.18 5.55 -5.24
CA LEU A 139 -4.43 5.86 -4.57
C LEU A 139 -4.26 5.89 -3.03
N ALA A 140 -3.44 4.98 -2.49
CA ALA A 140 -3.14 4.96 -1.07
C ALA A 140 -2.31 6.18 -0.62
N ALA A 141 -1.35 6.63 -1.44
CA ALA A 141 -0.62 7.87 -1.19
C ALA A 141 -1.55 9.07 -1.13
N TYR A 142 -2.48 9.19 -2.09
CA TYR A 142 -3.52 10.20 -2.07
C TYR A 142 -4.40 10.09 -0.81
N GLN A 143 -4.86 8.89 -0.48
CA GLN A 143 -5.75 8.65 0.66
C GLN A 143 -5.11 9.05 1.99
N VAL A 144 -3.85 8.70 2.21
CA VAL A 144 -3.12 9.07 3.43
C VAL A 144 -2.91 10.58 3.47
N HIS A 145 -2.54 11.21 2.36
CA HIS A 145 -2.43 12.67 2.30
C HIS A 145 -3.75 13.36 2.66
N TYR A 146 -4.85 12.94 2.02
CA TYR A 146 -6.18 13.46 2.30
C TYR A 146 -6.56 13.27 3.77
N GLY A 147 -6.23 12.11 4.35
CA GLY A 147 -6.41 11.82 5.76
C GLY A 147 -5.68 12.80 6.67
N LEU A 148 -4.42 13.10 6.36
CA LEU A 148 -3.57 14.01 7.14
C LEU A 148 -3.96 15.48 6.97
N THR A 149 -4.39 15.91 5.78
CA THR A 149 -4.59 17.35 5.50
C THR A 149 -6.04 17.81 5.65
N PHE A 150 -7.01 16.92 5.49
CA PHE A 150 -8.44 17.27 5.52
C PHE A 150 -9.18 16.47 6.59
N GLU A 151 -9.12 15.14 6.53
CA GLU A 151 -9.96 14.29 7.37
C GLU A 151 -9.64 14.47 8.86
N TRP A 152 -8.36 14.57 9.20
CA TRP A 152 -7.93 14.81 10.57
C TRP A 152 -8.50 16.12 11.13
N ALA A 153 -8.35 17.22 10.39
CA ALA A 153 -8.84 18.52 10.82
C ALA A 153 -10.37 18.51 10.96
N PHE A 154 -11.08 17.87 10.03
CA PHE A 154 -12.52 17.71 10.09
C PHE A 154 -12.97 16.88 11.30
N ALA A 155 -12.38 15.71 11.50
CA ALA A 155 -12.77 14.76 12.55
C ALA A 155 -12.44 15.24 13.97
N THR A 156 -11.41 16.07 14.12
CA THR A 156 -10.92 16.55 15.43
C THR A 156 -11.30 18.01 15.71
N GLY A 157 -12.03 18.67 14.79
CA GLY A 157 -12.31 20.10 14.88
C GLY A 157 -11.05 20.96 14.85
N ASN A 158 -9.95 20.42 14.33
CA ASN A 158 -8.63 21.04 14.25
C ASN A 158 -8.06 21.49 15.62
N LEU A 159 -8.48 20.83 16.72
CA LEU A 159 -7.99 21.14 18.07
C LEU A 159 -6.49 20.78 18.22
N HIS A 160 -6.07 19.70 17.59
CA HIS A 160 -4.69 19.25 17.54
C HIS A 160 -4.25 19.21 16.08
N GLU A 161 -3.29 20.03 15.68
CA GLU A 161 -2.81 20.03 14.30
C GLU A 161 -1.95 18.79 13.99
N VAL A 162 -2.01 18.32 12.74
CA VAL A 162 -1.07 17.30 12.26
C VAL A 162 0.33 17.93 12.23
N PRO A 163 1.33 17.32 12.89
CA PRO A 163 2.67 17.88 12.91
C PRO A 163 3.25 17.87 11.49
N LYS A 164 3.96 18.95 11.11
CA LYS A 164 4.61 19.08 9.80
C LYS A 164 5.54 17.91 9.47
N SER A 165 6.14 17.28 10.49
CA SER A 165 6.95 16.07 10.32
C SER A 165 6.19 14.89 9.70
N ALA A 166 4.89 14.75 9.98
CA ALA A 166 4.07 13.69 9.39
C ALA A 166 3.83 13.93 7.89
N ILE A 167 3.60 15.18 7.49
CA ILE A 167 3.48 15.58 6.08
C ILE A 167 4.81 15.36 5.34
N ASN A 168 5.92 15.80 5.93
CA ASN A 168 7.26 15.57 5.37
C ASN A 168 7.58 14.07 5.25
N ALA A 169 7.17 13.26 6.23
CA ALA A 169 7.36 11.81 6.18
C ALA A 169 6.53 11.17 5.07
N TRP A 170 5.26 11.57 4.90
CA TRP A 170 4.44 11.14 3.78
C TRP A 170 5.10 11.48 2.44
N GLU A 171 5.55 12.71 2.26
CA GLU A 171 6.20 13.17 1.02
C GLU A 171 7.47 12.36 0.74
N ALA A 172 8.33 12.16 1.75
CA ALA A 172 9.54 11.36 1.63
C ALA A 172 9.22 9.91 1.22
N LEU A 173 8.23 9.26 1.85
CA LEU A 173 7.83 7.89 1.52
C LEU A 173 7.39 7.77 0.05
N VAL A 174 6.59 8.72 -0.43
CA VAL A 174 6.10 8.75 -1.82
C VAL A 174 7.27 8.95 -2.79
N ILE A 175 8.10 9.95 -2.57
CA ILE A 175 9.25 10.26 -3.45
C ILE A 175 10.22 9.07 -3.50
N ILE A 176 10.60 8.55 -2.34
CA ILE A 176 11.55 7.42 -2.24
C ILE A 176 11.00 6.20 -2.97
N PHE A 177 9.73 5.86 -2.77
CA PHE A 177 9.14 4.72 -3.46
C PHE A 177 9.22 4.87 -4.98
N TRP A 178 8.75 5.98 -5.54
CA TRP A 178 8.71 6.17 -6.99
C TRP A 178 10.12 6.27 -7.58
N ALA A 179 11.06 6.92 -6.89
CA ALA A 179 12.46 6.97 -7.30
C ALA A 179 13.09 5.57 -7.35
N LEU A 180 12.96 4.78 -6.27
CA LEU A 180 13.49 3.42 -6.21
C LEU A 180 12.80 2.49 -7.23
N TYR A 181 11.49 2.64 -7.41
CA TYR A 181 10.75 1.85 -8.40
C TYR A 181 11.25 2.16 -9.81
N GLY A 182 11.41 3.45 -10.13
CA GLY A 182 11.96 3.93 -11.40
C GLY A 182 13.38 3.43 -11.66
N LEU A 183 14.28 3.53 -10.67
CA LEU A 183 15.63 2.96 -10.75
C LEU A 183 15.60 1.45 -10.97
N GLY A 184 14.68 0.74 -10.32
CA GLY A 184 14.48 -0.69 -10.53
C GLY A 184 14.06 -1.05 -11.96
N LEU A 185 13.48 -0.13 -12.74
CA LEU A 185 13.17 -0.38 -14.16
C LEU A 185 14.43 -0.53 -15.02
N LEU A 186 15.58 -0.01 -14.59
CA LEU A 186 16.87 -0.22 -15.27
C LEU A 186 17.25 -1.70 -15.36
N LEU A 187 16.67 -2.57 -14.51
CA LEU A 187 16.87 -4.01 -14.51
C LEU A 187 15.97 -4.76 -15.52
N LEU A 188 15.04 -4.08 -16.19
CA LEU A 188 14.13 -4.69 -17.17
C LEU A 188 14.84 -5.42 -18.32
N PRO A 189 15.90 -4.87 -18.96
CA PRO A 189 16.58 -5.57 -20.04
C PRO A 189 17.17 -6.91 -19.58
N ARG A 190 17.79 -6.92 -18.39
CA ARG A 190 18.33 -8.14 -17.77
C ARG A 190 17.22 -9.15 -17.51
N GLN A 191 16.11 -8.70 -16.95
CA GLN A 191 14.94 -9.55 -16.68
C GLN A 191 14.37 -10.18 -17.96
N TYR A 192 14.23 -9.41 -19.04
CA TYR A 192 13.75 -9.93 -20.32
C TYR A 192 14.72 -10.91 -20.98
N SER A 193 16.03 -10.67 -20.86
CA SER A 193 17.06 -11.61 -21.34
C SER A 193 16.97 -12.95 -20.62
N GLN A 194 16.87 -12.95 -19.28
CA GLN A 194 16.74 -14.18 -18.48
C GLN A 194 15.47 -14.97 -18.83
N GLU A 195 14.36 -14.29 -19.09
CA GLU A 195 13.12 -14.94 -19.51
C GLU A 195 13.21 -15.51 -20.92
N LYS A 196 13.95 -14.86 -21.83
CA LYS A 196 14.24 -15.40 -23.16
C LYS A 196 15.07 -16.69 -23.09
N GLN A 197 16.11 -16.69 -22.26
CA GLN A 197 16.96 -17.88 -22.05
C GLN A 197 16.17 -19.05 -21.48
N ARG A 198 15.34 -18.82 -20.46
CA ARG A 198 14.47 -19.87 -19.89
C ARG A 198 13.48 -20.44 -20.89
N ARG A 199 12.93 -19.59 -21.77
CA ARG A 199 12.06 -20.06 -22.86
C ARG A 199 12.81 -21.00 -23.82
N GLN A 200 14.06 -20.69 -24.15
CA GLN A 200 14.86 -21.51 -25.06
C GLN A 200 15.18 -22.87 -24.42
N GLN A 201 15.62 -22.87 -23.17
CA GLN A 201 15.89 -24.10 -22.40
C GLN A 201 14.65 -25.01 -22.33
N ASN A 202 13.46 -24.46 -22.07
CA ASN A 202 12.22 -25.23 -22.02
C ASN A 202 11.73 -25.78 -23.37
N LYS A 203 12.31 -25.34 -24.50
CA LYS A 203 12.00 -25.90 -25.84
C LYS A 203 12.98 -27.01 -26.24
N GLU A 204 14.16 -27.04 -25.62
CA GLU A 204 15.26 -27.96 -25.95
C GLU A 204 15.29 -29.22 -25.07
N GLY A 205 14.59 -29.21 -23.93
CA GLY A 205 14.40 -30.37 -23.05
C GLY A 205 12.96 -30.84 -23.03
#